data_AF-A0A4U9HYE7-F1
#
_entry.id   AF-A0A4U9HYE7-F1
#
_cell.length_a   1.000
_cell.length_b   1.000
_cell.length_c   1.000
_cell.angle_alpha   90.00
_cell.angle_beta   90.00
_cell.angle_gamma   90.00
#
_symmetry.space_group_name_H-M   'P 1'
#
loop_
_entity.id
_entity.type
_entity.pdbx_description
1 polymer ?
#
loop_
_entity_poly.entity_id
_entity_poly.type
_entity_poly.pdbx_seq_one_letter_code
_entity_poly.pdbx_strand_id
1 'polypeptide(L)' 'MLALAVTNMRNDVFFKVGQITLIGLSAKNAILIIEFAKQLMKEGNTLIDATFIAAKQRLWSIRITSLAFTLGTVGGQ' A
#
# COMPACT_ATOMS: atom_id res chain seq x y z
N MET A 1 4.30 -0.29 -13.00
CA MET A 1 3.92 -0.64 -14.40
C MET A 1 4.10 0.53 -15.32
N LEU A 2 3.38 1.65 -15.11
CA LEU A 2 3.51 2.87 -15.92
C LEU A 2 4.96 3.35 -16.09
N ALA A 3 5.74 3.44 -15.01
CA ALA A 3 7.14 3.89 -15.10
C ALA A 3 7.99 3.06 -16.07
N LEU A 4 7.81 1.74 -16.13
CA LEU A 4 8.60 0.85 -16.99
C LEU A 4 8.12 0.82 -18.44
N ALA A 5 6.81 0.99 -18.63
CA ALA A 5 6.23 1.17 -19.96
C ALA A 5 6.76 2.46 -20.60
N VAL A 6 7.01 3.49 -19.80
CA VAL A 6 7.57 4.78 -20.26
C VAL A 6 9.09 4.74 -20.42
N THR A 7 9.82 3.97 -19.60
CA THR A 7 11.30 3.89 -19.66
C THR A 7 11.84 2.79 -20.58
N ASN A 8 10.99 2.04 -21.30
CA ASN A 8 11.36 0.94 -22.21
C ASN A 8 12.36 -0.08 -21.61
N MET A 9 12.30 -0.28 -20.29
CA MET A 9 13.16 -1.23 -19.58
C MET A 9 12.63 -2.66 -19.74
N ARG A 10 13.52 -3.63 -20.05
CA ARG A 10 13.14 -5.03 -20.20
C ARG A 10 12.59 -5.58 -18.88
N ASN A 11 11.43 -6.22 -18.98
CA ASN A 11 10.71 -6.88 -17.90
C ASN A 11 11.43 -8.19 -17.46
N ASP A 12 12.64 -8.04 -16.91
CA ASP A 12 13.54 -9.12 -16.53
C ASP A 12 13.06 -9.91 -15.29
N VAL A 13 13.82 -10.94 -14.90
CA VAL A 13 13.46 -11.83 -13.79
C VAL A 13 13.42 -11.07 -12.46
N PHE A 14 14.35 -10.12 -12.25
CA PHE A 14 14.34 -9.27 -11.06
C PHE A 14 13.08 -8.41 -10.98
N PHE A 15 12.62 -7.85 -12.10
CA PHE A 15 11.39 -7.10 -12.12
C PHE A 15 10.17 -7.98 -11.80
N LYS A 16 10.08 -9.20 -12.36
CA LYS A 16 9.02 -10.16 -12.03
C LYS A 16 9.01 -10.52 -10.53
N VAL A 17 10.18 -10.73 -9.92
CA VAL A 17 10.28 -10.98 -8.47
C VAL A 17 9.84 -9.75 -7.67
N GLY A 18 10.26 -8.55 -8.07
CA GLY A 18 9.82 -7.29 -7.46
C GLY A 18 8.30 -7.09 -7.54
N GLN A 19 7.67 -7.48 -8.64
CA GLN A 19 6.21 -7.44 -8.79
C GLN A 19 5.50 -8.34 -7.77
N ILE A 20 5.96 -9.58 -7.60
CA ILE A 20 5.37 -10.54 -6.66
C ILE A 20 5.48 -10.00 -5.22
N THR A 21 6.64 -9.46 -4.87
CA THR A 21 6.85 -8.82 -3.55
C THR A 21 5.91 -7.64 -3.34
N LEU A 22 5.72 -6.80 -4.38
CA LEU A 22 4.81 -5.65 -4.31
C LEU A 22 3.34 -6.08 -4.16
N ILE A 23 2.94 -7.15 -4.85
CA ILE A 23 1.60 -7.76 -4.70
C ILE A 23 1.42 -8.26 -3.27
N GLY A 24 2.41 -8.94 -2.69
CA GLY A 24 2.35 -9.41 -1.29
C GLY A 24 2.23 -8.27 -0.28
N LEU A 25 3.00 -7.18 -0.46
CA LEU A 25 2.93 -6.00 0.40
C LEU A 25 1.56 -5.31 0.29
N SER A 26 1.00 -5.23 -0.92
CA SER A 26 -0.33 -4.68 -1.17
C SER A 26 -1.41 -5.56 -0.53
N ALA A 27 -1.34 -6.88 -0.70
CA ALA A 27 -2.28 -7.83 -0.11
C ALA A 27 -2.28 -7.75 1.42
N LYS A 28 -1.11 -7.69 2.06
CA LYS A 28 -1.01 -7.51 3.52
C LYS A 28 -1.69 -6.22 3.99
N ASN A 29 -1.51 -5.12 3.24
CA ASN A 29 -2.16 -3.85 3.56
C ASN A 29 -3.69 -3.93 3.38
N ALA A 30 -4.19 -4.65 2.38
CA ALA A 30 -5.62 -4.85 2.16
C ALA A 30 -6.26 -5.72 3.25
N ILE A 31 -5.60 -6.83 3.64
CA ILE A 31 -6.06 -7.72 4.72
C ILE A 31 -6.20 -6.93 6.03
N LEU A 32 -5.20 -6.12 6.37
CA LEU A 32 -5.22 -5.32 7.59
C LEU A 32 -6.41 -4.35 7.65
N ILE A 33 -6.78 -3.73 6.51
CA ILE A 33 -7.95 -2.84 6.42
C ILE A 33 -9.24 -3.63 6.68
N ILE A 34 -9.37 -4.81 6.09
CA ILE A 34 -10.55 -5.67 6.25
C ILE A 34 -10.67 -6.17 7.70
N GLU A 35 -9.56 -6.59 8.31
CA GLU A 35 -9.54 -7.03 9.71
C GLU A 35 -9.91 -5.89 10.66
N PHE A 36 -9.37 -4.69 10.45
CA PHE A 36 -9.67 -3.53 11.28
C PHE A 36 -11.13 -3.07 11.12
N ALA A 37 -11.65 -3.05 9.90
CA ALA A 37 -13.07 -2.77 9.65
C ALA A 37 -13.98 -3.80 10.34
N LYS A 38 -13.65 -5.10 10.24
CA LYS A 38 -14.38 -6.16 10.96
C LYS A 38 -14.36 -5.97 12.47
N GLN A 39 -13.25 -5.50 13.03
CA GLN A 39 -13.13 -5.24 14.46
C GLN A 39 -14.02 -4.06 14.89
N LEU A 40 -13.98 -2.95 14.16
CA LEU A 40 -14.85 -1.80 14.38
C LEU A 40 -16.34 -2.14 14.24
N MET A 41 -16.70 -3.05 13.34
CA MET A 41 -18.07 -3.55 13.21
C MET A 41 -18.51 -4.37 14.42
N LYS A 42 -17.60 -5.17 15.02
CA LYS A 42 -17.88 -5.90 16.28
C LYS A 42 -18.07 -4.95 17.46
N GLU A 43 -17.43 -3.79 17.42
CA GLU A 43 -17.61 -2.71 18.40
C GLU A 43 -18.92 -1.92 18.20
N GLY A 44 -19.72 -2.28 17.19
CA GLY A 44 -21.05 -1.71 16.95
C GLY A 44 -21.12 -0.64 15.85
N ASN A 45 -20.01 -0.35 15.16
CA ASN A 45 -20.01 0.60 14.05
C ASN A 45 -20.69 0.00 12.81
N THR A 46 -21.32 0.85 12.00
CA THR A 46 -21.90 0.43 10.71
C THR A 46 -20.78 0.06 9.72
N LEU A 47 -21.09 -0.83 8.76
CA LEU A 47 -20.12 -1.31 7.75
C LEU A 47 -19.40 -0.15 7.04
N ILE A 48 -20.15 0.89 6.67
CA ILE A 48 -19.64 2.05 5.93
C ILE A 48 -18.67 2.83 6.80
N ASP A 49 -19.04 3.11 8.05
CA ASP A 49 -18.24 3.93 8.96
C ASP A 49 -16.96 3.20 9.38
N ALA A 50 -17.08 1.91 9.71
CA ALA A 50 -15.96 1.04 10.03
C ALA A 50 -14.94 0.96 8.88
N THR A 51 -15.43 0.80 7.64
CA THR A 51 -14.57 0.75 6.45
C THR A 51 -13.90 2.10 6.19
N PHE A 52 -14.62 3.21 6.39
CA PHE A 52 -14.08 4.55 6.20
C PHE A 52 -12.97 4.86 7.20
N ILE A 53 -13.18 4.53 8.48
CA ILE A 53 -12.18 4.70 9.54
C ILE A 53 -10.93 3.86 9.25
N ALA A 54 -11.12 2.58 8.88
CA ALA A 54 -10.02 1.67 8.55
C ALA A 54 -9.20 2.17 7.34
N ALA A 55 -9.88 2.58 6.27
CA ALA A 55 -9.23 3.12 5.07
C ALA A 55 -8.47 4.42 5.37
N LYS A 56 -9.07 5.31 6.17
CA LYS A 56 -8.46 6.59 6.55
C LYS A 56 -7.19 6.37 7.37
N GLN A 57 -7.17 5.42 8.30
CA GLN A 57 -6.00 5.10 9.12
C GLN A 57 -4.82 4.62 8.28
N ARG A 58 -5.06 3.81 7.24
CA ARG A 58 -4.00 3.33 6.33
C ARG A 58 -3.54 4.38 5.33
N LEU A 59 -4.42 5.28 4.88
CA LEU A 59 -4.09 6.42 4.02
C LEU A 59 -3.01 7.34 4.63
N TRP A 60 -3.00 7.52 5.95
CA TRP A 60 -1.93 8.24 6.64
C TRP A 60 -0.61 7.47 6.57
N SER A 61 -0.63 6.18 6.86
CA SER A 61 0.56 5.33 6.85
C SER A 61 1.20 5.23 5.46
N ILE A 62 0.40 5.06 4.40
CA ILE A 62 0.88 5.01 3.01
C ILE A 62 1.53 6.33 2.59
N ARG A 63 0.91 7.47 2.94
CA ARG A 63 1.50 8.80 2.65
C ARG A 63 2.86 8.94 3.32
N ILE A 64 2.97 8.63 4.61
CA ILE A 64 4.23 8.77 5.37
C ILE A 64 5.32 7.88 4.79
N THR A 65 5.02 6.61 4.45
CA THR A 65 6.03 5.71 3.85
C THR A 65 6.46 6.16 2.45
N SER A 66 5.52 6.62 1.61
CA SER A 66 5.85 7.11 0.26
C SER A 66 6.70 8.39 0.29
N LEU A 67 6.42 9.29 1.23
CA LEU A 67 7.18 10.51 1.45
C LEU A 67 8.58 10.20 1.99
N ALA A 68 8.68 9.31 2.99
CA ALA A 68 9.98 8.89 3.53
C ALA A 68 10.86 8.23 2.46
N PHE A 69 10.28 7.39 1.59
CA PHE A 69 11.01 6.78 0.48
C PHE A 69 11.49 7.82 -0.53
N THR A 70 10.63 8.75 -0.96
CA THR A 70 10.97 9.77 -1.96
C THR A 70 11.98 10.80 -1.41
N LEU A 71 11.83 11.21 -0.16
CA LEU A 71 12.79 12.13 0.48
C LEU A 71 14.14 11.44 0.73
N GLY A 72 14.14 10.16 1.10
CA GLY A 72 15.37 9.38 1.29
C GLY A 72 16.15 9.14 0.00
N THR A 73 15.47 8.96 -1.14
CA THR A 73 16.14 8.77 -2.45
C THR A 73 16.62 10.07 -3.08
N VAL A 74 16.03 11.22 -2.75
CA VAL A 74 16.43 12.54 -3.28
C VAL A 74 17.43 13.24 -2.37
N GLY A 75 17.41 12.96 -1.05
CA GLY A 75 18.29 13.57 -0.05
C GLY A 75 19.64 12.85 0.17
N GLY A 76 19.87 11.71 -0.48
CA GLY A 76 21.14 10.98 -0.45
C GLY A 76 21.91 11.12 -1.76
N GLN A 77 22.63 12.22 -1.92
CA GLN A 77 23.93 12.20 -2.62
C GLN A 77 25.02 11.87 -1.61
#